data_AF-X1A1K4-F1
#
_entry.id   AF-X1A1K4-F1
#
_cell.length_a   1.000
_cell.length_b   1.000
_cell.length_c   1.000
_cell.angle_alpha   90.00
_cell.angle_beta   90.00
_cell.angle_gamma   90.00
#
_symmetry.space_group_name_H-M   'P 1'
#
loop_
_entity.id
_entity.type
_entity.pdbx_description
1 polymer ?
#
loop_
_entity_poly.entity_id
_entity_poly.type
_entity_poly.pdbx_seq_one_letter_code
_entity_poly.pdbx_strand_id
1 'polypeptide(L)'
;MSKNNIYIRRKIKVEIWEGDPFGTVCCKPNIGAHKNNSAKQIRNMLIDRRNTIKMLEKELGNFIEIERNTVKLDKFDLPEYFKQAIIEEGYDSLPFIFINDKKIISGKFPSYDEFRSLLKPYLESIHK
;
A
#
# COMPACT_ATOMS: atom_id res chain seq x y z
N MET A 1 -14.51 -37.21 19.19
CA MET A 1 -13.78 -36.54 18.08
C MET A 1 -14.05 -35.05 18.20
N SER A 2 -13.07 -34.29 18.70
CA SER A 2 -13.19 -32.84 18.88
C SER A 2 -13.09 -32.16 17.51
N LYS A 3 -14.11 -31.37 17.14
CA LYS A 3 -14.07 -30.53 15.94
C LYS A 3 -13.11 -29.37 16.24
N ASN A 4 -11.94 -29.38 15.62
CA ASN A 4 -11.03 -28.22 15.64
C ASN A 4 -11.72 -27.06 14.91
N ASN A 5 -12.36 -26.20 15.68
CA ASN A 5 -12.87 -24.93 15.21
C ASN A 5 -11.65 -24.02 15.01
N ILE A 6 -11.06 -24.03 13.82
CA ILE A 6 -10.04 -23.06 13.43
C ILE A 6 -10.77 -21.73 13.27
N TYR A 7 -10.82 -20.94 14.33
CA TYR A 7 -11.22 -19.54 14.25
C TYR A 7 -10.15 -18.79 13.46
N ILE A 8 -10.33 -18.65 12.15
CA ILE A 8 -9.52 -17.77 11.33
C ILE A 8 -9.87 -16.34 11.75
N ARG A 9 -9.05 -15.74 12.62
CA ARG A 9 -9.13 -14.30 12.87
C ARG A 9 -8.85 -13.59 11.56
N ARG A 10 -9.78 -12.75 11.11
CA ARG A 10 -9.57 -11.90 9.93
C ARG A 10 -8.38 -10.99 10.20
N LYS A 11 -7.40 -11.02 9.31
CA LYS A 11 -6.26 -10.09 9.34
C LYS A 11 -6.72 -8.71 8.90
N ILE A 12 -6.05 -7.68 9.39
CA ILE A 12 -6.19 -6.31 8.88
C ILE A 12 -5.61 -6.30 7.47
N LYS A 13 -6.42 -5.92 6.49
CA LYS A 13 -5.97 -5.78 5.11
C LYS A 13 -5.29 -4.44 4.93
N VAL A 14 -4.07 -4.44 4.44
CA VAL A 14 -3.29 -3.25 4.09
C VAL A 14 -2.99 -3.29 2.61
N GLU A 15 -3.52 -2.36 1.84
CA GLU A 15 -3.27 -2.27 0.41
C GLU A 15 -2.46 -1.03 0.08
N ILE A 16 -1.40 -1.23 -0.71
CA ILE A 16 -0.51 -0.17 -1.15
C ILE A 16 -0.60 -0.10 -2.66
N TRP A 17 -1.17 0.98 -3.18
CA TRP A 17 -1.29 1.24 -4.60
C TRP A 17 -0.23 2.23 -5.03
N GLU A 18 0.66 1.81 -5.92
CA GLU A 18 1.82 2.59 -6.38
C GLU A 18 1.76 2.82 -7.89
N GLY A 19 2.24 3.98 -8.34
CA GLY A 19 2.48 4.22 -9.76
C GLY A 19 3.72 3.47 -10.26
N ASP A 20 3.89 3.40 -11.59
CA ASP A 20 5.14 2.92 -12.18
C ASP A 20 6.30 3.87 -11.81
N PRO A 21 7.31 3.40 -11.05
CA PRO A 21 8.43 4.25 -10.62
C PRO A 21 9.34 4.69 -11.78
N PHE A 22 9.23 4.08 -12.96
CA PHE A 22 10.02 4.41 -14.15
C PHE A 22 9.26 5.27 -15.16
N GLY A 23 7.98 5.58 -14.91
CA GLY A 23 7.22 6.56 -15.69
C GLY A 23 6.98 6.17 -17.16
N THR A 24 6.69 4.89 -17.44
CA THR A 24 6.39 4.44 -18.80
C THR A 24 4.96 4.79 -19.24
N VAL A 25 4.71 6.08 -19.51
CA VAL A 25 3.52 6.52 -20.25
C VAL A 25 3.90 7.61 -21.25
N CYS A 26 4.11 7.20 -22.50
CA CYS A 26 4.65 8.02 -23.60
C CYS A 26 3.74 9.21 -24.01
N CYS A 27 2.46 9.24 -23.62
CA CYS A 27 1.49 10.18 -24.21
C CYS A 27 0.48 10.81 -23.21
N LYS A 28 0.73 10.80 -21.90
CA LYS A 28 -0.14 11.45 -20.90
C LYS A 28 0.69 12.31 -19.94
N PRO A 29 0.10 13.38 -19.34
CA PRO A 29 0.80 14.19 -18.36
C PRO A 29 1.33 13.30 -17.23
N ASN A 30 2.66 13.34 -17.09
CA ASN A 30 3.55 12.74 -16.10
C ASN A 30 2.92 12.05 -14.86
N ILE A 31 2.60 10.76 -14.97
CA ILE A 31 2.18 9.93 -13.81
C ILE A 31 3.41 9.43 -12.99
N GLY A 32 4.63 9.76 -13.39
CA GLY A 32 5.86 9.36 -12.70
C GLY A 32 6.33 10.40 -11.69
N ALA A 33 6.10 10.16 -10.39
CA ALA A 33 6.54 11.03 -9.27
C ALA A 33 8.08 11.19 -9.14
N HIS A 34 8.88 10.51 -9.98
CA HIS A 34 10.32 10.40 -9.84
C HIS A 34 11.10 10.74 -11.12
N LYS A 35 10.51 11.52 -12.05
CA LYS A 35 11.12 11.89 -13.35
C LYS A 35 12.52 12.52 -13.23
N ASN A 36 12.81 13.17 -12.11
CA ASN A 36 14.10 13.83 -11.84
C ASN A 36 15.04 13.00 -10.96
N ASN A 37 14.62 11.81 -10.52
CA ASN A 37 15.45 10.96 -9.69
C ASN A 37 16.39 10.15 -10.59
N SER A 38 17.66 10.06 -10.17
CA SER A 38 18.60 9.10 -10.76
C SER A 38 18.13 7.67 -10.55
N ALA A 39 18.54 6.75 -11.43
CA ALA A 39 18.28 5.32 -11.27
C ALA A 39 18.75 4.79 -9.90
N LYS A 40 19.83 5.35 -9.35
CA LYS A 40 20.32 5.02 -8.00
C LYS A 40 19.34 5.45 -6.90
N GLN A 41 18.79 6.67 -6.99
CA GLN A 41 17.78 7.15 -6.04
C GLN A 41 16.50 6.31 -6.10
N ILE A 42 16.01 6.01 -7.31
CA ILE A 42 14.85 5.13 -7.51
C ILE A 42 15.11 3.75 -6.90
N ARG A 43 16.29 3.16 -7.16
CA ARG A 43 16.67 1.86 -6.60
C ARG A 43 16.70 1.87 -5.07
N ASN A 44 17.35 2.86 -4.47
CA ASN A 44 17.44 2.96 -3.01
C ASN A 44 16.05 3.10 -2.38
N MET A 45 15.20 3.98 -2.93
CA MET A 45 13.83 4.12 -2.48
C MET A 45 13.04 2.81 -2.55
N LEU A 46 13.15 2.05 -3.66
CA LEU A 46 12.46 0.77 -3.80
C LEU A 46 12.98 -0.30 -2.80
N ILE A 47 14.29 -0.27 -2.49
CA ILE A 47 14.89 -1.13 -1.46
C ILE A 47 14.36 -0.76 -0.09
N ASP A 48 14.34 0.52 0.26
CA ASP A 48 13.86 1.01 1.56
C ASP A 48 12.40 0.63 1.78
N ARG A 49 11.54 0.90 0.80
CA ARG A 49 10.12 0.50 0.83
C ARG A 49 9.96 -1.01 1.01
N ARG A 50 10.74 -1.82 0.28
CA ARG A 50 10.73 -3.28 0.41
C ARG A 50 11.15 -3.72 1.82
N ASN A 51 12.18 -3.10 2.38
CA ASN A 51 12.65 -3.43 3.72
C ASN A 51 11.62 -3.07 4.79
N THR A 52 10.96 -1.92 4.67
CA THR A 52 9.83 -1.54 5.54
C THR A 52 8.75 -2.60 5.55
N ILE A 53 8.30 -3.06 4.37
CA ILE A 53 7.25 -4.09 4.28
C ILE A 53 7.72 -5.41 4.89
N LYS A 54 8.95 -5.86 4.58
CA LYS A 54 9.50 -7.09 5.18
C LYS A 54 9.55 -7.03 6.71
N MET A 55 9.88 -5.88 7.28
CA MET A 55 9.89 -5.70 8.73
C MET A 55 8.48 -5.80 9.31
N LEU A 56 7.49 -5.18 8.67
CA LEU A 56 6.09 -5.26 9.09
C LEU A 56 5.54 -6.69 8.99
N GLU A 57 5.81 -7.41 7.89
CA GLU A 57 5.38 -8.80 7.72
C GLU A 57 6.03 -9.72 8.78
N LYS A 58 7.30 -9.49 9.09
CA LYS A 58 8.01 -10.26 10.12
C LYS A 58 7.42 -10.03 11.52
N GLU A 59 7.08 -8.80 11.86
CA GLU A 59 6.57 -8.45 13.20
C GLU A 59 5.07 -8.74 13.34
N LEU A 60 4.28 -8.38 12.33
CA LEU A 60 2.82 -8.29 12.41
C LEU A 60 2.10 -9.25 11.47
N GLY A 61 2.80 -10.11 10.72
CA GLY A 61 2.20 -10.97 9.68
C GLY A 61 1.12 -11.94 10.16
N ASN A 62 0.99 -12.17 11.47
CA ASN A 62 -0.14 -12.91 12.06
C ASN A 62 -1.42 -12.07 12.13
N PHE A 63 -1.32 -10.75 12.14
CA PHE A 63 -2.40 -9.80 12.34
C PHE A 63 -2.74 -9.01 11.08
N ILE A 64 -1.78 -8.85 10.15
CA ILE A 64 -1.95 -8.05 8.95
C ILE A 64 -1.67 -8.87 7.69
N GLU A 65 -2.32 -8.47 6.60
CA GLU A 65 -2.08 -8.93 5.24
C GLU A 65 -1.75 -7.71 4.40
N ILE A 66 -0.57 -7.68 3.78
CA ILE A 66 -0.11 -6.55 2.97
C ILE A 66 -0.16 -6.94 1.49
N GLU A 67 -0.91 -6.19 0.71
CA GLU A 67 -0.96 -6.30 -0.75
C GLU A 67 -0.32 -5.06 -1.38
N ARG A 68 0.56 -5.27 -2.35
CA ARG A 68 1.16 -4.18 -3.14
C ARG A 68 0.72 -4.29 -4.58
N ASN A 69 0.13 -3.21 -5.07
CA ASN A 69 -0.44 -3.14 -6.40
C ASN A 69 0.24 -2.01 -7.17
N THR A 70 0.79 -2.33 -8.34
CA THR A 70 1.20 -1.30 -9.30
C THR A 70 0.00 -0.95 -10.18
N VAL A 71 -0.38 0.31 -10.16
CA VAL A 71 -1.48 0.85 -10.96
C VAL A 71 -1.08 0.76 -12.43
N LYS A 72 -1.86 0.00 -13.20
CA LYS A 72 -1.73 -0.07 -14.66
C LYS A 72 -3.00 0.50 -15.27
N LEU A 73 -2.85 1.46 -16.18
CA LEU A 73 -3.97 2.19 -16.80
C LEU A 73 -4.84 1.32 -17.71
N ASP A 74 -4.37 0.13 -18.09
CA ASP A 74 -5.05 -0.83 -18.95
C ASP A 74 -5.94 -1.82 -18.16
N LYS A 75 -5.86 -1.83 -16.83
CA LYS A 75 -6.71 -2.66 -15.97
C LYS A 75 -7.99 -1.93 -15.59
N PHE A 76 -9.11 -2.43 -16.11
CA PHE A 76 -10.45 -1.92 -15.78
C PHE A 76 -11.02 -2.43 -14.45
N ASP A 77 -10.43 -3.49 -13.89
CA ASP A 77 -10.86 -4.11 -12.64
C ASP A 77 -10.11 -3.52 -11.43
N LEU A 78 -10.33 -2.22 -11.21
CA LEU A 78 -9.86 -1.53 -10.02
C LEU A 78 -10.99 -1.43 -8.99
N PRO A 79 -10.72 -1.63 -7.69
CA PRO A 79 -11.74 -1.46 -6.65
C PRO A 79 -12.33 -0.06 -6.63
N GLU A 80 -13.60 0.05 -6.26
CA GLU A 80 -14.33 1.33 -6.31
C GLU A 80 -13.72 2.39 -5.37
N TYR A 81 -13.27 2.00 -4.17
CA TYR A 81 -12.60 2.91 -3.24
C TYR A 81 -11.31 3.50 -3.81
N PHE A 82 -10.58 2.74 -4.65
CA PHE A 82 -9.37 3.21 -5.31
C PHE A 82 -9.72 4.19 -6.43
N LYS A 83 -10.73 3.86 -7.26
CA LYS A 83 -11.22 4.77 -8.30
C LYS A 83 -11.68 6.10 -7.72
N GLN A 84 -12.41 6.06 -6.61
CA GLN A 84 -12.86 7.27 -5.90
C GLN A 84 -11.67 8.11 -5.43
N ALA A 85 -10.64 7.50 -4.83
CA ALA A 85 -9.43 8.21 -4.41
C ALA A 85 -8.70 8.89 -5.58
N ILE A 86 -8.65 8.23 -6.74
CA ILE A 86 -8.08 8.79 -7.97
C ILE A 86 -8.93 9.96 -8.50
N ILE A 87 -10.25 9.86 -8.46
CA ILE A 87 -11.15 10.94 -8.89
C ILE A 87 -10.97 12.18 -7.98
N GLU A 88 -10.81 11.97 -6.68
CA GLU A 88 -10.67 13.03 -5.68
C GLU A 88 -9.29 13.70 -5.71
N GLU A 89 -8.22 12.92 -5.82
CA GLU A 89 -6.85 13.40 -5.59
C GLU A 89 -5.93 13.30 -6.81
N GLY A 90 -6.37 12.62 -7.88
CA GLY A 90 -5.56 12.38 -9.08
C GLY A 90 -4.52 11.27 -8.92
N TYR A 91 -4.01 10.78 -10.07
CA TYR A 91 -2.95 9.77 -10.12
C TYR A 91 -1.60 10.26 -9.57
N ASP A 92 -1.36 11.57 -9.58
CA ASP A 92 -0.10 12.16 -9.10
C ASP A 92 0.03 12.09 -7.57
N SER A 93 -1.08 11.77 -6.89
CA SER A 93 -1.16 11.59 -5.44
C SER A 93 -0.82 10.16 -5.00
N LEU A 94 -0.34 9.30 -5.90
CA LEU A 94 0.19 7.99 -5.53
C LEU A 94 1.53 8.13 -4.74
N PRO A 95 1.84 7.22 -3.80
CA PRO A 95 1.08 6.02 -3.48
C PRO A 95 -0.13 6.29 -2.58
N PHE A 96 -1.17 5.48 -2.76
CA PHE A 96 -2.27 5.40 -1.81
C PHE A 96 -2.11 4.18 -0.90
N ILE A 97 -2.44 4.35 0.38
CA ILE A 97 -2.49 3.24 1.34
C ILE A 97 -3.88 3.15 1.92
N PHE A 98 -4.47 1.96 1.82
CA PHE A 98 -5.76 1.64 2.39
C PHE A 98 -5.58 0.63 3.52
N ILE A 99 -6.37 0.80 4.58
CA ILE A 99 -6.49 -0.18 5.65
C ILE A 99 -7.96 -0.57 5.74
N ASN A 100 -8.28 -1.85 5.52
CA ASN A 100 -9.65 -2.37 5.40
C ASN A 100 -10.51 -1.48 4.48
N ASP A 101 -10.05 -1.30 3.24
CA ASP A 101 -10.71 -0.50 2.17
C ASP A 101 -10.84 1.01 2.44
N LYS A 102 -10.37 1.50 3.60
CA LYS A 102 -10.37 2.93 3.92
C LYS A 102 -9.02 3.56 3.58
N LYS A 103 -9.02 4.63 2.77
CA LYS A 103 -7.83 5.43 2.46
C LYS A 103 -7.28 6.09 3.73
N ILE A 104 -5.99 5.91 3.99
CA ILE A 104 -5.28 6.46 5.16
C ILE A 104 -4.15 7.40 4.76
N ILE A 105 -3.40 7.06 3.71
CA ILE A 105 -2.26 7.86 3.22
C ILE A 105 -2.40 8.11 1.73
N SER A 106 -1.92 9.27 1.33
CA SER A 106 -1.74 9.72 -0.05
C SER A 106 -0.38 10.39 -0.21
N GLY A 107 0.25 10.22 -1.37
CA GLY A 107 1.46 10.92 -1.84
C GLY A 107 2.76 10.56 -1.15
N LYS A 108 2.74 9.77 -0.06
CA LYS A 108 3.93 9.40 0.72
C LYS A 108 3.93 7.93 1.05
N PHE A 109 5.08 7.28 0.88
CA PHE A 109 5.32 5.96 1.44
C PHE A 109 5.83 6.11 2.89
N PRO A 110 5.11 5.60 3.91
CA PRO A 110 5.50 5.76 5.30
C PRO A 110 6.78 4.99 5.64
N SER A 111 7.53 5.50 6.62
CA SER A 111 8.57 4.73 7.29
C SER A 111 7.96 3.56 8.08
N TYR A 112 8.81 2.67 8.59
CA TYR A 112 8.38 1.57 9.45
C TYR A 112 7.64 2.04 10.71
N ASP A 113 8.16 3.04 11.41
CA ASP A 113 7.53 3.57 12.63
C ASP A 113 6.21 4.30 12.34
N GLU A 114 6.14 5.01 11.20
CA GLU A 114 4.90 5.63 10.73
C GLU A 114 3.85 4.54 10.44
N PHE A 115 4.22 3.46 9.73
CA PHE A 115 3.32 2.34 9.48
C PHE A 115 2.81 1.69 10.77
N ARG A 116 3.68 1.42 11.74
CA ARG A 116 3.25 0.86 13.04
C ARG A 116 2.25 1.77 13.75
N SER A 117 2.51 3.08 13.72
CA SER A 117 1.63 4.07 14.33
C SER A 117 0.26 4.09 13.67
N LEU A 118 0.20 3.98 12.34
CA LEU A 118 -1.05 3.90 11.58
C LEU A 118 -1.85 2.61 11.86
N LEU A 119 -1.16 1.48 12.09
CA LEU A 119 -1.79 0.19 12.35
C LEU A 119 -2.26 0.01 13.80
N LYS A 120 -1.69 0.77 14.74
CA LYS A 120 -1.97 0.63 16.17
C LYS A 120 -3.47 0.63 16.53
N PRO A 121 -4.31 1.57 16.05
CA PRO A 121 -5.74 1.58 16.40
C PRO A 121 -6.48 0.32 15.91
N TYR A 122 -6.06 -0.22 14.76
CA TYR A 122 -6.66 -1.42 14.18
C TYR A 122 -6.24 -2.67 14.95
N LEU A 123 -4.97 -2.77 15.34
CA LEU A 123 -4.47 -3.87 16.15
C LEU A 123 -5.15 -3.93 17.53
N GLU A 124 -5.35 -2.78 18.18
CA GLU A 124 -6.07 -2.71 19.45
C GLU A 124 -7.53 -3.15 19.32
N SER A 125 -8.15 -2.95 18.16
CA SER A 125 -9.53 -3.39 17.90
C SER A 125 -9.69 -4.91 17.76
N ILE A 126 -8.63 -5.64 17.42
CA ILE A 126 -8.65 -7.12 17.32
C ILE A 126 -8.79 -7.78 18.72
N HIS A 127 -8.42 -7.05 19.76
CA HIS A 127 -8.39 -7.56 21.14
C HIS A 127 -9.58 -7.12 21.99
N LYS A 128 -10.51 -6.33 21.42
CA LYS A 128 -11.78 -5.98 22.04
C LYS A 128 -12.87 -6.95 21.59
#